data_AF-A0AAV5A8V5-F1
#
_entry.id   AF-A0AAV5A8V5-F1
#
_cell.length_a   1.000
_cell.length_b   1.000
_cell.length_c   1.000
_cell.angle_alpha   90.00
_cell.angle_beta   90.00
_cell.angle_gamma   90.00
#
_symmetry.space_group_name_H-M   'P 1'
#
loop_
_entity.id
_entity.type
_entity.pdbx_description
1 polymer ?
#
loop_
_entity_poly.entity_id
_entity_poly.type
_entity_poly.pdbx_seq_one_letter_code
_entity_poly.pdbx_strand_id
1 'polypeptide(L)'
;MSQISKKRKFVADGVFRAELGEFFTRELSAEGYSGCDVRVTHARTEIIIRATHTQEVLGEKGRRIRELTALVQKRFKFPENSVELYAEKVQYRGLSAVAQCESLRYKLLGGLAVRRACYGVLRFVMESGAKGCEVVVSGKLRAARAKSMKFTDGFMIHSGQPARDFVDEAVRHVMLKQGVLGIKVKIMKGYDPEGQTGPRKPLPDSVTIMEPPVDKIITEPTSESKGVPDAQPIIPAAAAADDVYQTEHVPVDSYQQDQQPLPAIFIMIDTIVKFVPLFLAPLLALVSTLLILFAYLAPDVMLQSQVSLITISPGRLVALPGDAKDSVDGPTIRMGMLGSCSQTSNSAANICTSPSTSPIYDLSALPSNAPSFMQGPTATTPAWVAVSLVFWGLFLIIYLLSLFHHRLGPKLSGWLSKPIVTRSAAWTGFLSYVIGLTAFLINRVWFGNAVNNFNIQIAQMGSNGPDVQANISNGFTMLWVAYAFGAVPIVCVLMKLHNANAPPAGKA
;
A
#
# COMPACT_ATOMS: atom_id res chain seq x y z
N MET A 1 -42.02 28.89 -34.15
CA MET A 1 -41.31 29.42 -32.95
C MET A 1 -41.43 30.92 -32.94
N SER A 2 -41.80 31.53 -31.81
CA SER A 2 -41.77 32.99 -31.66
C SER A 2 -40.35 33.51 -31.91
N GLN A 3 -40.20 34.63 -32.61
CA GLN A 3 -38.89 35.25 -32.82
C GLN A 3 -38.36 35.79 -31.48
N ILE A 4 -37.41 35.07 -30.88
CA ILE A 4 -36.81 35.41 -29.58
C ILE A 4 -35.43 36.05 -29.81
N SER A 5 -35.11 37.12 -29.08
CA SER A 5 -33.78 37.74 -29.12
C SER A 5 -32.68 36.75 -28.70
N LYS A 6 -31.47 36.87 -29.25
CA LYS A 6 -30.34 35.99 -28.91
C LYS A 6 -30.06 35.93 -27.39
N LYS A 7 -30.12 37.07 -26.69
CA LYS A 7 -29.93 37.15 -25.23
C LYS A 7 -30.96 36.29 -24.48
N ARG A 8 -32.24 36.47 -24.80
CA ARG A 8 -33.34 35.68 -24.19
C ARG A 8 -33.23 34.20 -24.52
N LYS A 9 -32.77 33.85 -25.73
CA LYS A 9 -32.52 32.45 -26.11
C LYS A 9 -31.49 31.78 -25.19
N PHE A 10 -30.31 32.40 -25.01
CA PHE A 10 -29.27 31.84 -24.14
C PHE A 10 -29.73 31.70 -22.68
N VAL A 11 -30.51 32.66 -22.18
CA VAL A 11 -31.09 32.58 -20.83
C VAL A 11 -32.10 31.44 -20.74
N ALA A 12 -32.99 31.30 -21.72
CA ALA A 12 -33.96 30.21 -21.76
C ALA A 12 -33.28 28.83 -21.84
N ASP A 13 -32.24 28.68 -22.66
CA ASP A 13 -31.46 27.45 -22.78
C ASP A 13 -30.72 27.12 -21.46
N GLY A 14 -30.23 28.15 -20.75
CA GLY A 14 -29.62 28.00 -19.43
C GLY A 14 -30.60 27.57 -18.35
N VAL A 15 -31.80 28.18 -18.32
CA VAL A 15 -32.88 27.80 -17.40
C VAL A 15 -33.34 26.36 -17.67
N PHE A 16 -33.47 25.99 -18.95
CA PHE A 16 -33.79 24.62 -19.36
C PHE A 16 -32.77 23.61 -18.81
N ARG A 17 -31.47 23.87 -18.95
CA ARG A 17 -30.41 22.99 -18.41
C ARG A 17 -30.42 22.90 -16.89
N ALA A 18 -30.66 24.03 -16.20
CA ALA A 18 -30.72 24.07 -14.74
C ALA A 18 -31.92 23.27 -14.20
N GLU A 19 -33.10 23.44 -14.80
CA GLU A 19 -34.31 22.72 -14.41
C GLU A 19 -34.17 21.21 -14.67
N LEU A 20 -33.62 20.83 -15.82
CA LEU A 20 -33.37 19.44 -16.18
C LEU A 20 -32.36 18.77 -15.24
N GLY A 21 -31.27 19.47 -14.89
CA GLY A 21 -30.27 18.98 -13.95
C GLY A 21 -30.83 18.78 -12.55
N GLU A 22 -31.67 19.71 -12.06
CA GLU A 22 -32.34 19.58 -10.76
C GLU A 22 -33.36 18.43 -10.74
N PHE A 23 -34.13 18.27 -11.83
CA PHE A 23 -35.07 17.16 -11.98
C PHE A 23 -34.36 15.79 -11.87
N PHE A 24 -33.30 15.59 -12.66
CA PHE A 24 -32.54 14.33 -12.61
C PHE A 24 -31.78 14.14 -11.31
N THR A 25 -31.30 15.22 -10.68
CA THR A 25 -30.64 15.11 -9.36
C THR A 25 -31.60 14.57 -8.30
N ARG A 26 -32.89 14.91 -8.36
CA ARG A 26 -33.91 14.41 -7.43
C ARG A 26 -34.36 13.00 -7.76
N GLU A 27 -34.66 12.75 -9.03
CA GLU A 27 -35.25 11.48 -9.48
C GLU A 27 -34.22 10.35 -9.56
N LEU A 28 -32.98 10.68 -9.95
CA LEU A 28 -31.90 9.72 -10.18
C LEU A 28 -30.83 9.74 -9.08
N SER A 29 -31.18 10.19 -7.85
CA SER A 29 -30.19 10.28 -6.78
C SER A 29 -29.65 8.91 -6.38
N ALA A 30 -30.49 7.87 -6.42
CA ALA A 30 -30.14 6.51 -5.98
C ALA A 30 -29.18 5.80 -6.94
N GLU A 31 -29.32 6.09 -8.23
CA GLU A 31 -28.59 5.45 -9.33
C GLU A 31 -27.21 6.10 -9.55
N GLY A 32 -26.88 7.12 -8.73
CA GLY A 32 -25.62 7.86 -8.77
C GLY A 32 -25.50 8.76 -9.98
N TYR A 33 -26.49 9.63 -10.18
CA TYR A 33 -26.44 10.71 -11.17
C TYR A 33 -25.24 11.63 -10.93
N SER A 34 -24.48 11.91 -12.00
CA SER A 34 -23.34 12.83 -11.97
C SER A 34 -23.59 14.13 -12.74
N GLY A 35 -24.45 14.10 -13.76
CA GLY A 35 -24.71 15.24 -14.62
C GLY A 35 -25.44 14.84 -15.91
N CYS A 36 -25.85 15.83 -16.70
CA CYS A 36 -26.43 15.59 -18.02
C CYS A 36 -25.89 16.57 -19.05
N ASP A 37 -25.69 16.08 -20.27
CA ASP A 37 -25.32 16.89 -21.42
C ASP A 37 -26.47 16.96 -22.41
N VAL A 38 -26.79 18.16 -22.88
CA VAL A 38 -27.83 18.39 -23.89
C VAL A 38 -27.17 18.73 -25.21
N ARG A 39 -27.38 17.88 -26.21
CA ARG A 39 -26.96 18.10 -27.60
C ARG A 39 -28.19 18.41 -28.44
N VAL A 40 -28.23 19.61 -29.01
CA VAL A 40 -29.36 20.04 -29.83
C VAL A 40 -28.97 19.90 -31.31
N THR A 41 -29.64 18.99 -32.01
CA THR A 41 -29.54 18.83 -33.46
C THR A 41 -30.81 19.41 -34.11
N HIS A 42 -30.76 19.76 -35.39
CA HIS A 42 -31.92 20.33 -36.09
C HIS A 42 -33.16 19.43 -36.07
N ALA A 43 -32.97 18.10 -36.10
CA ALA A 43 -34.06 17.13 -36.11
C ALA A 43 -34.45 16.65 -34.70
N ARG A 44 -33.48 16.52 -33.78
CA ARG A 44 -33.68 15.91 -32.46
C ARG A 44 -32.84 16.58 -31.39
N THR A 45 -33.34 16.58 -30.17
CA THR A 45 -32.61 16.97 -28.97
C THR A 45 -32.22 15.72 -28.22
N GLU A 46 -30.93 15.46 -28.13
CA GLU A 46 -30.35 14.32 -27.43
C GLU A 46 -29.93 14.76 -26.03
N ILE A 47 -30.43 14.06 -25.02
CA ILE A 47 -30.08 14.30 -23.62
C ILE A 47 -29.30 13.08 -23.12
N ILE A 48 -28.02 13.28 -22.83
CA ILE A 48 -27.12 12.23 -22.35
C ILE A 48 -27.02 12.35 -20.84
N ILE A 49 -27.61 11.40 -20.12
CA ILE A 49 -27.53 11.28 -18.68
C ILE A 49 -26.25 10.52 -18.32
N ARG A 50 -25.39 11.15 -17.52
CA ARG A 50 -24.19 10.52 -16.97
C ARG A 50 -24.49 9.99 -15.57
N ALA A 51 -24.48 8.66 -15.42
CA ALA A 51 -24.77 7.99 -14.15
C ALA A 51 -23.77 6.85 -13.87
N THR A 52 -23.65 6.44 -12.61
CA THR A 52 -22.83 5.27 -12.25
C THR A 52 -23.53 3.95 -12.53
N HIS A 53 -24.84 3.87 -12.26
CA HIS A 53 -25.66 2.67 -12.43
C HIS A 53 -26.62 2.83 -13.62
N THR A 54 -26.12 2.71 -14.85
CA THR A 54 -26.91 2.95 -16.07
C THR A 54 -28.08 1.98 -16.27
N GLN A 55 -27.95 0.73 -15.81
CA GLN A 55 -29.01 -0.27 -15.92
C GLN A 55 -30.26 0.11 -15.09
N GLU A 56 -30.07 0.68 -13.91
CA GLU A 56 -31.16 1.11 -13.03
C GLU A 56 -31.86 2.38 -13.54
N VAL A 57 -31.11 3.26 -14.23
CA VAL A 57 -31.67 4.42 -14.95
C VAL A 57 -32.53 3.97 -16.13
N LEU A 58 -32.11 2.93 -16.85
CA LEU A 58 -32.88 2.35 -17.95
C LEU A 58 -34.18 1.68 -17.43
N GLY A 59 -34.07 0.97 -16.30
CA GLY A 59 -35.16 0.21 -15.69
C GLY A 59 -35.53 -1.06 -16.47
N GLU A 60 -36.58 -1.74 -16.03
CA GLU A 60 -37.05 -2.99 -16.64
C GLU A 60 -37.42 -2.79 -18.11
N LYS A 61 -36.70 -3.44 -19.03
CA LYS A 61 -36.91 -3.35 -20.49
C LYS A 61 -36.95 -1.90 -21.01
N GLY A 62 -36.25 -0.96 -20.36
CA GLY A 62 -36.25 0.45 -20.75
C GLY A 62 -37.53 1.21 -20.39
N ARG A 63 -38.35 0.68 -19.47
CA ARG A 63 -39.57 1.35 -19.03
C ARG A 63 -39.29 2.72 -18.40
N ARG A 64 -38.33 2.78 -17.48
CA ARG A 64 -38.03 4.01 -16.71
C ARG A 64 -37.52 5.14 -17.61
N ILE A 65 -36.62 4.84 -18.55
CA ILE A 65 -36.13 5.87 -19.48
C ILE A 65 -37.26 6.42 -20.37
N ARG A 66 -38.21 5.58 -20.80
CA ARG A 66 -39.38 6.01 -21.60
C ARG A 66 -40.31 6.91 -20.79
N GLU A 67 -40.52 6.59 -19.51
CA GLU A 67 -41.27 7.44 -18.59
C GLU A 67 -40.58 8.80 -18.40
N LEU A 68 -39.26 8.82 -18.20
CA LEU A 68 -38.47 10.05 -18.14
C LEU A 68 -38.57 10.87 -19.43
N THR A 69 -38.47 10.23 -20.60
CA THR A 69 -38.66 10.89 -21.89
C THR A 69 -40.03 11.54 -22.00
N ALA A 70 -41.09 10.82 -21.63
CA ALA A 70 -42.45 11.35 -21.66
C ALA A 70 -42.64 12.55 -20.71
N LEU A 71 -42.03 12.51 -19.51
CA LEU A 71 -42.06 13.62 -18.55
C LEU A 71 -41.35 14.86 -19.08
N VAL A 72 -40.13 14.70 -19.61
CA VAL A 72 -39.35 15.80 -20.20
C VAL A 72 -40.10 16.39 -21.41
N GLN A 73 -40.61 15.54 -22.29
CA GLN A 73 -41.36 15.97 -23.47
C GLN A 73 -42.60 16.79 -23.10
N LYS A 74 -43.42 16.30 -22.14
CA LYS A 74 -44.64 16.99 -21.69
C LYS A 74 -44.33 18.29 -20.94
N ARG A 75 -43.32 18.29 -20.07
CA ARG A 75 -42.93 19.46 -19.27
C ARG A 75 -42.48 20.63 -20.15
N PHE A 76 -41.60 20.34 -21.12
CA PHE A 76 -41.01 21.36 -21.99
C PHE A 76 -41.76 21.55 -23.31
N LYS A 77 -42.89 20.86 -23.50
CA LYS A 77 -43.78 20.95 -24.67
C LYS A 77 -43.04 20.69 -25.99
N PHE A 78 -42.15 19.71 -25.99
CA PHE A 78 -41.49 19.26 -27.21
C PHE A 78 -42.46 18.49 -28.12
N PRO A 79 -42.33 18.61 -29.45
CA PRO A 79 -43.09 17.78 -30.37
C PRO A 79 -42.75 16.30 -30.18
N GLU A 80 -43.70 15.42 -30.53
CA GLU A 80 -43.51 13.98 -30.40
C GLU A 80 -42.29 13.49 -31.19
N ASN A 81 -41.54 12.54 -30.60
CA ASN A 81 -40.32 11.96 -31.17
C ASN A 81 -39.16 12.93 -31.44
N SER A 82 -39.19 14.14 -30.86
CA SER A 82 -38.09 15.11 -31.00
C SER A 82 -37.04 15.02 -29.90
N VAL A 83 -37.32 14.34 -28.78
CA VAL A 83 -36.41 14.21 -27.64
C VAL A 83 -36.04 12.75 -27.45
N GLU A 84 -34.74 12.48 -27.36
CA GLU A 84 -34.20 11.15 -27.08
C GLU A 84 -33.24 11.24 -25.88
N LEU A 85 -33.36 10.26 -24.98
CA LEU A 85 -32.55 10.16 -23.77
C LEU A 85 -31.62 8.97 -23.87
N TYR A 86 -30.34 9.20 -23.58
CA TYR A 86 -29.29 8.19 -23.52
C TYR A 86 -28.70 8.13 -22.12
N ALA A 87 -28.35 6.92 -21.66
CA ALA A 87 -27.65 6.72 -20.41
C ALA A 87 -26.20 6.32 -20.69
N GLU A 88 -25.25 7.16 -20.30
CA GLU A 88 -23.82 6.92 -20.41
C GLU A 88 -23.22 6.65 -19.02
N LYS A 89 -22.32 5.68 -18.94
CA LYS A 89 -21.63 5.36 -17.69
C LYS A 89 -20.51 6.36 -17.44
N VAL A 90 -20.44 6.89 -16.21
CA VAL A 90 -19.29 7.69 -15.78
C VAL A 90 -18.05 6.80 -15.70
N GLN A 91 -17.04 7.10 -16.51
CA GLN A 91 -15.80 6.31 -16.58
C GLN A 91 -15.05 6.31 -15.23
N TYR A 92 -14.78 7.50 -14.68
CA TYR A 92 -14.05 7.67 -13.41
C TYR A 92 -14.98 8.17 -12.30
N ARG A 93 -15.83 7.28 -11.76
CA ARG A 93 -16.79 7.66 -10.71
C ARG A 93 -16.14 8.19 -9.42
N GLY A 94 -14.89 7.81 -9.15
CA GLY A 94 -14.12 8.29 -8.00
C GLY A 94 -13.74 9.77 -8.07
N LEU A 95 -13.64 10.33 -9.28
CA LEU A 95 -13.24 11.71 -9.52
C LEU A 95 -14.44 12.67 -9.66
N SER A 96 -15.67 12.17 -9.61
CA SER A 96 -16.89 12.98 -9.65
C SER A 96 -17.35 13.33 -8.23
N ALA A 97 -17.35 14.62 -7.89
CA ALA A 97 -17.76 15.06 -6.56
C ALA A 97 -19.23 14.76 -6.28
N VAL A 98 -20.10 14.88 -7.29
CA VAL A 98 -21.54 14.62 -7.17
C VAL A 98 -21.80 13.15 -6.83
N ALA A 99 -21.19 12.23 -7.57
CA ALA A 99 -21.37 10.79 -7.34
C ALA A 99 -20.86 10.36 -5.96
N GLN A 100 -19.73 10.91 -5.51
CA GLN A 100 -19.19 10.63 -4.18
C GLN A 100 -20.05 11.23 -3.06
N CYS A 101 -20.63 12.42 -3.28
CA CYS A 101 -21.50 13.07 -2.31
C CYS A 101 -22.82 12.31 -2.14
N GLU A 102 -23.43 11.81 -3.23
CA GLU A 102 -24.60 10.92 -3.15
C GLU A 102 -24.24 9.59 -2.47
N SER A 103 -23.11 8.97 -2.83
CA SER A 103 -22.66 7.75 -2.15
C SER A 103 -22.49 7.95 -0.64
N LEU A 104 -21.95 9.10 -0.22
CA LEU A 104 -21.82 9.45 1.20
C LEU A 104 -23.19 9.65 1.86
N ARG A 105 -24.14 10.30 1.18
CA ARG A 105 -25.53 10.45 1.64
C ARG A 105 -26.19 9.09 1.88
N TYR A 106 -26.09 8.14 0.96
CA TYR A 106 -26.65 6.79 1.15
C TYR A 106 -25.98 6.01 2.28
N LYS A 107 -24.65 6.13 2.44
CA LYS A 107 -23.94 5.50 3.57
C LYS A 107 -24.41 6.04 4.93
N LEU A 108 -24.66 7.34 5.03
CA LEU A 108 -25.18 7.95 6.25
C LEU A 108 -26.64 7.57 6.51
N LEU A 109 -27.49 7.51 5.48
CA LEU A 109 -28.87 7.03 5.60
C LEU A 109 -28.93 5.54 6.00
N GLY A 110 -27.98 4.73 5.53
CA GLY A 110 -27.81 3.34 5.92
C GLY A 110 -27.31 3.13 7.36
N GLY A 111 -27.15 4.20 8.15
CA GLY A 111 -26.76 4.12 9.55
C GLY A 111 -25.26 3.91 9.79
N LEU A 112 -24.42 4.06 8.77
CA LEU A 112 -22.97 3.95 8.94
C LEU A 112 -22.43 5.15 9.74
N ALA A 113 -21.53 4.88 10.68
CA ALA A 113 -20.92 5.93 11.49
C ALA A 113 -20.23 7.00 10.62
N VAL A 114 -20.44 8.29 10.94
CA VAL A 114 -19.99 9.43 10.11
C VAL A 114 -18.50 9.38 9.78
N ARG A 115 -17.63 9.13 10.76
CA ARG A 115 -16.18 9.02 10.53
C ARG A 115 -15.84 7.88 9.57
N ARG A 116 -16.46 6.71 9.77
CA ARG A 116 -16.23 5.54 8.92
C ARG A 116 -16.69 5.78 7.48
N ALA A 117 -17.86 6.42 7.31
CA ALA A 117 -18.39 6.77 6.00
C ALA A 117 -17.49 7.78 5.27
N CYS A 118 -17.04 8.83 5.96
CA CYS A 118 -16.18 9.86 5.38
C CYS A 118 -14.80 9.32 4.99
N TYR A 119 -14.12 8.59 5.88
CA TYR A 119 -12.82 7.98 5.54
C TYR A 119 -12.93 6.95 4.42
N GLY A 120 -14.04 6.21 4.34
CA GLY A 120 -14.27 5.29 3.22
C GLY A 120 -14.41 5.99 1.87
N VAL A 121 -15.07 7.16 1.81
CA VAL A 121 -15.16 7.96 0.58
C VAL A 121 -13.84 8.65 0.26
N LEU A 122 -13.20 9.27 1.25
CA LEU A 122 -11.93 9.96 1.09
C LEU A 122 -10.83 9.02 0.58
N ARG A 123 -10.70 7.82 1.16
CA ARG A 123 -9.76 6.80 0.68
C ARG A 123 -10.06 6.36 -0.75
N PHE A 124 -11.33 6.13 -1.07
CA PHE A 124 -11.74 5.73 -2.42
C PHE A 124 -11.43 6.80 -3.47
N VAL A 125 -11.57 8.08 -3.14
CA VAL A 125 -11.23 9.21 -4.01
C VAL A 125 -9.72 9.28 -4.25
N MET A 126 -8.92 9.14 -3.19
CA MET A 126 -7.45 9.14 -3.30
C MET A 126 -6.95 7.93 -4.10
N GLU A 127 -7.50 6.74 -3.87
CA GLU A 127 -7.20 5.52 -4.66
C GLU A 127 -7.60 5.65 -6.13
N SER A 128 -8.57 6.51 -6.45
CA SER A 128 -8.99 6.80 -7.83
C SER A 128 -8.08 7.82 -8.54
N GLY A 129 -6.98 8.26 -7.90
CA GLY A 129 -5.99 9.15 -8.51
C GLY A 129 -6.27 10.65 -8.35
N ALA A 130 -7.11 11.05 -7.39
CA ALA A 130 -7.27 12.47 -7.06
C ALA A 130 -6.00 13.04 -6.42
N LYS A 131 -5.69 14.32 -6.68
CA LYS A 131 -4.56 15.02 -6.05
C LYS A 131 -4.85 15.36 -4.59
N GLY A 132 -6.13 15.57 -4.27
CA GLY A 132 -6.61 15.75 -2.90
C GLY A 132 -8.13 15.73 -2.80
N CYS A 133 -8.62 15.55 -1.58
CA CYS A 133 -10.03 15.44 -1.27
C CYS A 133 -10.32 16.12 0.07
N GLU A 134 -11.40 16.90 0.13
CA GLU A 134 -11.96 17.45 1.36
C GLU A 134 -13.43 17.06 1.48
N VAL A 135 -13.77 16.35 2.56
CA VAL A 135 -15.14 16.00 2.92
C VAL A 135 -15.51 16.72 4.20
N VAL A 136 -16.56 17.54 4.15
CA VAL A 136 -17.10 18.26 5.30
C VAL A 136 -18.51 17.78 5.58
N VAL A 137 -18.75 17.31 6.80
CA VAL A 137 -20.09 16.96 7.29
C VAL A 137 -20.45 17.91 8.41
N SER A 138 -21.56 18.63 8.24
CA SER A 138 -22.03 19.69 9.14
C SER A 138 -23.47 19.43 9.59
N GLY A 139 -23.76 19.70 10.85
CA GLY A 139 -25.11 19.62 11.42
C GLY A 139 -25.14 18.93 12.78
N LYS A 140 -26.31 18.40 13.17
CA LYS A 140 -26.49 17.69 14.45
C LYS A 140 -26.01 16.25 14.32
N LEU A 141 -24.82 15.96 14.84
CA LEU A 141 -24.19 14.64 14.74
C LEU A 141 -24.65 13.69 15.87
N ARG A 142 -24.12 13.88 17.08
CA ARG A 142 -24.46 13.06 18.26
C ARG A 142 -25.11 13.88 19.38
N ALA A 143 -24.82 15.17 19.44
CA ALA A 143 -25.30 16.09 20.48
C ALA A 143 -26.33 17.07 19.92
N ALA A 144 -27.08 17.73 20.81
CA ALA A 144 -28.08 18.74 20.43
C ALA A 144 -27.47 19.94 19.69
N ARG A 145 -26.21 20.28 19.99
CA ARG A 145 -25.46 21.36 19.34
C ARG A 145 -24.88 20.87 18.01
N ALA A 146 -25.02 21.71 16.96
CA ALA A 146 -24.43 21.43 15.67
C ALA A 146 -22.89 21.44 15.72
N LYS A 147 -22.26 20.57 14.95
CA LYS A 147 -20.80 20.49 14.78
C LYS A 147 -20.48 20.31 13.30
N SER A 148 -19.34 20.85 12.88
CA SER A 148 -18.75 20.59 11.56
C SER A 148 -17.52 19.71 11.73
N MET A 149 -17.46 18.61 11.00
CA MET A 149 -16.30 17.72 10.92
C MET A 149 -15.73 17.80 9.52
N LYS A 150 -14.46 18.22 9.44
CA LYS A 150 -13.71 18.29 8.20
C LYS A 150 -12.73 17.11 8.15
N PHE A 151 -12.71 16.41 7.02
CA PHE A 151 -11.79 15.32 6.70
C PHE A 151 -11.06 15.71 5.42
N THR A 152 -9.74 15.81 5.48
CA THR A 152 -8.89 16.29 4.38
C THR A 152 -7.77 15.31 4.15
N ASP A 153 -7.42 15.09 2.89
CA ASP A 153 -6.26 14.30 2.47
C ASP A 153 -5.74 14.79 1.12
N GLY A 154 -4.42 14.70 0.92
CA GLY A 154 -3.74 15.24 -0.25
C GLY A 154 -3.68 16.77 -0.33
N PHE A 155 -3.53 17.28 -1.56
CA PHE A 155 -3.36 18.70 -1.86
C PHE A 155 -4.67 19.34 -2.33
N MET A 156 -5.05 20.49 -1.75
CA MET A 156 -6.30 21.19 -2.06
C MET A 156 -6.09 22.70 -2.20
N ILE A 157 -6.52 23.25 -3.33
CA ILE A 157 -6.50 24.69 -3.62
C ILE A 157 -7.83 25.35 -3.29
N HIS A 158 -7.80 26.60 -2.84
CA HIS A 158 -8.99 27.33 -2.39
C HIS A 158 -9.25 28.65 -3.13
N SER A 159 -8.25 29.18 -3.85
CA SER A 159 -8.28 30.52 -4.45
C SER A 159 -7.90 30.51 -5.92
N GLY A 160 -8.31 31.56 -6.63
CA GLY A 160 -7.98 31.79 -8.04
C GLY A 160 -8.82 30.98 -9.03
N GLN A 161 -8.53 31.18 -10.32
CA GLN A 161 -9.16 30.43 -11.41
C GLN A 161 -8.88 28.91 -11.34
N PRO A 162 -7.66 28.44 -10.93
CA PRO A 162 -7.41 27.01 -10.80
C PRO A 162 -8.38 26.29 -9.85
N ALA A 163 -8.88 26.96 -8.81
CA ALA A 163 -9.87 26.37 -7.91
C ALA A 163 -11.21 26.06 -8.61
N ARG A 164 -11.58 26.81 -9.67
CA ARG A 164 -12.80 26.53 -10.46
C ARG A 164 -12.59 25.42 -11.48
N ASP A 165 -11.38 25.32 -12.02
CA ASP A 165 -11.07 24.40 -13.11
C ASP A 165 -10.68 23.00 -12.58
N PHE A 166 -9.91 22.93 -11.49
CA PHE A 166 -9.38 21.68 -10.93
C PHE A 166 -10.24 21.08 -9.82
N VAL A 167 -10.98 21.89 -9.06
CA VAL A 167 -11.75 21.41 -7.92
C VAL A 167 -13.20 21.22 -8.33
N ASP A 168 -13.65 19.98 -8.24
CA ASP A 168 -15.06 19.61 -8.37
C ASP A 168 -15.70 19.64 -6.96
N GLU A 169 -16.77 20.42 -6.78
CA GLU A 169 -17.48 20.58 -5.50
C GLU A 169 -18.94 20.13 -5.62
N ALA A 170 -19.40 19.35 -4.64
CA ALA A 170 -20.80 18.97 -4.52
C ALA A 170 -21.31 19.11 -3.09
N VAL A 171 -22.50 19.69 -2.93
CA VAL A 171 -23.19 19.83 -1.65
C VAL A 171 -24.50 19.04 -1.70
N ARG A 172 -24.76 18.24 -0.65
CA ARG A 172 -26.00 17.46 -0.51
C ARG A 172 -26.53 17.51 0.91
N HIS A 173 -27.83 17.31 1.03
CA HIS A 173 -28.54 17.29 2.29
C HIS A 173 -28.96 15.86 2.63
N VAL A 174 -28.75 15.46 3.87
CA VAL A 174 -29.15 14.15 4.39
C VAL A 174 -30.20 14.37 5.46
N MET A 175 -31.39 13.82 5.22
CA MET A 175 -32.50 13.87 6.17
C MET A 175 -32.36 12.70 7.15
N LEU A 176 -31.96 12.99 8.39
CA LEU A 176 -31.95 12.04 9.49
C LEU A 176 -33.09 12.35 10.47
N LYS A 177 -33.43 11.38 11.32
CA LYS A 177 -34.49 11.54 12.33
C LYS A 177 -34.26 12.73 13.29
N GLN A 178 -33.01 13.09 13.58
CA GLN A 178 -32.66 14.21 14.46
C GLN A 178 -32.65 15.58 13.75
N GLY A 179 -32.76 15.60 12.41
CA GLY A 179 -32.68 16.80 11.59
C GLY A 179 -31.84 16.58 10.31
N VAL A 180 -31.47 17.68 9.66
CA VAL A 180 -30.72 17.65 8.40
C VAL A 180 -29.22 17.78 8.65
N LEU A 181 -28.43 16.91 8.04
CA LEU A 181 -26.98 17.06 7.89
C LEU A 181 -26.66 17.62 6.51
N GLY A 182 -25.70 18.54 6.44
CA GLY A 182 -25.09 19.01 5.20
C GLY A 182 -23.78 18.28 4.92
N ILE A 183 -23.68 17.65 3.75
CA ILE A 183 -22.45 17.08 3.22
C ILE A 183 -21.91 18.04 2.16
N LYS A 184 -20.60 18.29 2.22
CA LYS A 184 -19.84 18.95 1.16
C LYS A 184 -18.63 18.09 0.82
N VAL A 185 -18.46 17.75 -0.45
CA VAL A 185 -17.30 17.02 -0.97
C VAL A 185 -16.60 17.92 -1.99
N LYS A 186 -15.30 18.10 -1.84
CA LYS A 186 -14.41 18.76 -2.79
C LYS A 186 -13.35 17.77 -3.25
N ILE A 187 -13.18 17.62 -4.54
CA ILE A 187 -12.19 16.73 -5.14
C ILE A 187 -11.29 17.56 -6.04
N MET A 188 -9.99 17.61 -5.74
CA MET A 188 -8.99 18.21 -6.61
C MET A 188 -8.51 17.17 -7.62
N LYS A 189 -8.84 17.39 -8.88
CA LYS A 189 -8.40 16.53 -9.99
C LYS A 189 -6.91 16.74 -10.28
N GLY A 190 -6.27 15.71 -10.83
CA GLY A 190 -4.91 15.79 -11.34
C GLY A 190 -4.84 16.62 -12.63
N TYR A 191 -3.63 17.06 -12.98
CA TYR A 191 -3.34 17.55 -14.33
C TYR A 191 -3.24 16.35 -15.28
N ASP A 192 -3.92 16.42 -16.42
CA ASP A 192 -3.95 15.36 -17.42
C ASP A 192 -3.79 15.98 -18.82
N PRO A 193 -2.72 15.67 -19.57
CA PRO A 193 -2.50 16.25 -20.90
C PRO A 193 -3.59 15.87 -21.91
N GLU A 194 -4.19 14.69 -21.76
CA GLU A 194 -5.27 14.23 -22.65
C GLU A 194 -6.62 14.88 -22.30
N GLY A 195 -6.78 15.23 -21.02
CA GLY A 195 -7.97 15.87 -20.48
C GLY A 195 -9.14 14.92 -20.24
N GLN A 196 -8.87 13.64 -20.00
CA GLN A 196 -9.92 12.65 -19.72
C GLN A 196 -10.34 12.69 -18.25
N THR A 197 -9.36 12.74 -17.34
CA THR A 197 -9.57 12.66 -15.89
C THR A 197 -9.57 14.02 -15.20
N GLY A 198 -8.88 15.01 -15.78
CA GLY A 198 -8.71 16.34 -15.23
C GLY A 198 -8.46 17.41 -16.29
N PRO A 199 -8.13 18.65 -15.87
CA PRO A 199 -7.88 19.74 -16.79
C PRO A 199 -6.62 19.55 -17.64
N ARG A 200 -6.71 19.93 -18.91
CA ARG A 200 -5.59 19.94 -19.88
C ARG A 200 -4.54 21.02 -19.64
N LYS A 201 -4.89 22.06 -18.88
CA LYS A 201 -3.95 23.15 -18.57
C LYS A 201 -3.28 22.80 -17.25
N PRO A 202 -1.94 22.83 -17.14
CA PRO A 202 -1.27 22.62 -15.88
C PRO A 202 -1.59 23.76 -14.91
N LEU A 203 -1.25 23.58 -13.64
CA LEU A 203 -1.34 24.66 -12.67
C LEU A 203 -0.40 25.80 -13.11
N PRO A 204 -0.82 27.08 -12.92
CA PRO A 204 -0.08 28.23 -13.45
C PRO A 204 1.30 28.43 -12.80
N ASP A 205 1.52 27.84 -11.63
CA ASP A 205 2.76 27.84 -10.86
C ASP A 205 3.65 26.60 -11.12
N SER A 206 3.14 25.60 -11.85
CA SER A 206 3.86 24.37 -12.13
C SER A 206 4.72 24.51 -13.38
N VAL A 207 6.02 24.77 -13.20
CA VAL A 207 7.02 24.83 -14.28
C VAL A 207 7.72 23.49 -14.42
N THR A 208 7.56 22.82 -15.57
CA THR A 208 8.29 21.59 -15.89
C THR A 208 9.57 21.95 -16.63
N ILE A 209 10.72 21.75 -15.98
CA ILE A 209 12.04 21.94 -16.59
C ILE A 209 12.40 20.65 -17.31
N MET A 210 12.55 20.71 -18.64
CA MET A 210 13.00 19.56 -19.43
C MET A 210 14.50 19.43 -19.30
N GLU A 211 14.98 18.22 -18.99
CA GLU A 211 16.41 17.94 -18.96
C GLU A 211 16.98 18.08 -20.38
N PRO A 212 18.13 18.76 -20.53
CA PRO A 212 18.76 18.87 -21.84
C PRO A 212 19.17 17.48 -22.33
N PRO A 213 19.05 17.19 -23.64
CA PRO A 213 19.60 15.97 -24.19
C PRO A 213 21.12 15.93 -23.90
N VAL A 214 21.63 14.74 -23.57
CA VAL A 214 23.08 14.56 -23.36
C VAL A 214 23.76 14.69 -24.72
N ASP A 215 24.34 15.86 -24.98
CA ASP A 215 25.16 16.08 -26.16
C ASP A 215 26.36 15.12 -26.10
N LYS A 216 26.54 14.32 -27.16
CA LYS A 216 27.73 13.49 -27.30
C LYS A 216 28.92 14.44 -27.43
N ILE A 217 29.88 14.32 -26.50
CA ILE A 217 31.11 15.09 -26.56
C ILE A 217 31.86 14.67 -27.83
N ILE A 218 31.88 15.55 -28.83
CA ILE A 218 32.62 15.33 -30.07
C ILE A 218 34.09 15.60 -29.74
N THR A 219 34.87 14.54 -29.53
CA THR A 219 36.32 14.65 -29.28
C THR A 219 37.11 14.96 -30.55
N GLU A 220 36.61 14.55 -31.71
CA GLU A 220 37.27 14.76 -33.01
C GLU A 220 36.24 15.14 -34.08
N PRO A 221 36.58 16.02 -35.04
CA PRO A 221 35.67 16.43 -36.10
C PRO A 221 35.37 15.25 -37.04
N THR A 222 34.12 14.76 -37.00
CA THR A 222 33.62 13.71 -37.91
C THR A 222 32.71 14.31 -38.99
N SER A 223 32.89 13.90 -40.25
CA SER A 223 31.97 14.22 -41.35
C SER A 223 31.04 13.04 -41.63
N GLU A 224 29.73 13.24 -41.51
CA GLU A 224 28.73 12.26 -41.96
C GLU A 224 28.29 12.59 -43.39
N SER A 225 28.72 11.77 -44.37
CA SER A 225 28.23 11.86 -45.75
C SER A 225 26.88 11.12 -45.87
N LYS A 226 25.79 11.85 -46.09
CA LYS A 226 24.46 11.27 -46.37
C LYS A 226 24.25 11.11 -47.88
N GLY A 227 24.78 10.02 -48.45
CA GLY A 227 24.56 9.57 -49.83
C GLY A 227 24.31 8.05 -49.92
N VAL A 228 23.46 7.62 -50.86
CA VAL A 228 23.07 6.21 -51.12
C VAL A 228 24.29 5.37 -51.55
N PRO A 229 24.38 4.07 -51.20
CA PRO A 229 25.62 3.31 -51.29
C PRO A 229 25.91 2.80 -52.71
N ASP A 230 27.05 3.19 -53.27
CA ASP A 230 27.63 2.58 -54.47
C ASP A 230 28.96 1.87 -54.15
N ALA A 231 28.83 0.56 -54.08
CA ALA A 231 29.70 -0.51 -54.55
C ALA A 231 31.21 -0.29 -54.87
N GLN A 232 32.00 -1.21 -54.27
CA GLN A 232 33.23 -1.91 -54.74
C GLN A 232 34.62 -1.30 -54.43
N PRO A 233 35.75 -2.07 -54.46
CA PRO A 233 35.93 -3.52 -54.66
C PRO A 233 36.87 -4.26 -53.66
N ILE A 234 36.54 -5.55 -53.47
CA ILE A 234 37.36 -6.78 -53.37
C ILE A 234 38.90 -6.64 -53.33
N ILE A 235 39.51 -7.22 -52.28
CA ILE A 235 40.92 -7.68 -52.25
C ILE A 235 40.92 -9.22 -52.05
N PRO A 236 41.72 -10.02 -52.79
CA PRO A 236 41.64 -11.49 -52.77
C PRO A 236 42.35 -12.16 -51.58
N ALA A 237 41.90 -13.38 -51.31
CA ALA A 237 42.16 -14.24 -50.17
C ALA A 237 43.57 -14.85 -50.08
N ALA A 238 44.00 -15.11 -48.84
CA ALA A 238 44.99 -16.13 -48.50
C ALA A 238 44.43 -17.06 -47.39
N ALA A 239 44.26 -18.32 -47.76
CA ALA A 239 44.28 -19.60 -47.01
C ALA A 239 44.01 -19.56 -45.48
N ALA A 240 42.92 -20.14 -44.96
CA ALA A 240 42.55 -21.57 -44.82
C ALA A 240 42.81 -22.09 -43.40
N ALA A 241 41.74 -22.45 -42.69
CA ALA A 241 41.61 -23.66 -41.87
C ALA A 241 40.16 -23.77 -41.36
N ASP A 242 39.56 -24.91 -41.66
CA ASP A 242 38.20 -25.33 -41.42
C ASP A 242 37.86 -25.54 -39.93
N ASP A 243 36.59 -25.39 -39.55
CA ASP A 243 35.84 -26.50 -38.93
C ASP A 243 34.32 -26.21 -38.78
N VAL A 244 33.55 -26.89 -39.64
CA VAL A 244 32.38 -27.75 -39.36
C VAL A 244 31.18 -27.24 -38.52
N TYR A 245 30.04 -27.11 -39.23
CA TYR A 245 28.65 -27.59 -38.99
C TYR A 245 28.21 -27.97 -37.54
N GLN A 246 26.97 -27.74 -37.09
CA GLN A 246 25.70 -28.01 -37.77
C GLN A 246 24.49 -27.50 -36.95
N THR A 247 23.46 -27.05 -37.66
CA THR A 247 22.05 -26.91 -37.24
C THR A 247 21.33 -28.25 -37.37
N GLU A 248 20.49 -28.64 -36.41
CA GLU A 248 19.39 -29.63 -36.56
C GLU A 248 18.34 -29.34 -35.47
N HIS A 249 17.13 -28.94 -35.82
CA HIS A 249 15.93 -29.70 -36.25
C HIS A 249 14.90 -29.86 -35.12
N VAL A 250 13.68 -29.43 -35.43
CA VAL A 250 12.44 -29.59 -34.66
C VAL A 250 11.83 -30.96 -34.93
N PRO A 251 11.15 -31.58 -33.96
CA PRO A 251 9.97 -32.39 -34.23
C PRO A 251 8.70 -31.79 -33.62
N VAL A 252 7.62 -31.93 -34.39
CA VAL A 252 6.25 -31.48 -34.14
C VAL A 252 5.52 -32.50 -33.27
N ASP A 253 4.70 -32.04 -32.32
CA ASP A 253 3.46 -32.74 -31.95
C ASP A 253 2.35 -31.77 -31.50
N SER A 254 1.14 -32.13 -31.95
CA SER A 254 -0.16 -31.46 -31.95
C SER A 254 -0.75 -31.01 -30.60
N TYR A 255 -1.45 -29.86 -30.58
CA TYR A 255 -2.93 -29.71 -30.52
C TYR A 255 -3.31 -28.25 -30.21
N GLN A 256 -4.27 -27.71 -30.95
CA GLN A 256 -4.82 -26.36 -30.86
C GLN A 256 -5.50 -26.03 -29.52
N GLN A 257 -5.27 -24.82 -29.02
CA GLN A 257 -6.29 -23.98 -28.40
C GLN A 257 -5.95 -22.51 -28.65
N ASP A 258 -6.81 -21.81 -29.39
CA ASP A 258 -6.69 -20.39 -29.71
C ASP A 258 -6.67 -19.53 -28.45
N GLN A 259 -5.52 -18.94 -28.14
CA GLN A 259 -5.42 -17.76 -27.28
C GLN A 259 -4.47 -16.75 -27.92
N GLN A 260 -5.01 -15.57 -28.21
CA GLN A 260 -4.29 -14.41 -28.72
C GLN A 260 -3.07 -14.09 -27.81
N PRO A 261 -1.93 -13.65 -28.37
CA PRO A 261 -0.73 -13.39 -27.57
C PRO A 261 -0.95 -12.21 -26.61
N LEU A 262 -0.97 -12.49 -25.31
CA LEU A 262 -0.90 -11.47 -24.26
C LEU A 262 0.52 -10.86 -24.21
N PRO A 263 0.66 -9.57 -23.87
CA PRO A 263 1.94 -8.85 -23.92
C PRO A 263 2.98 -9.48 -23.00
N ALA A 264 4.27 -9.38 -23.35
CA ALA A 264 5.42 -9.93 -22.62
C ALA A 264 5.42 -9.64 -21.10
N ILE A 265 4.74 -8.57 -20.67
CA ILE A 265 4.50 -8.21 -19.27
C ILE A 265 3.75 -9.31 -18.50
N PHE A 266 2.75 -9.96 -19.10
CA PHE A 266 1.99 -11.04 -18.45
C PHE A 266 2.82 -12.30 -18.24
N ILE A 267 3.73 -12.62 -19.18
CA ILE A 267 4.68 -13.73 -19.04
C ILE A 267 5.68 -13.42 -17.92
N MET A 268 6.15 -12.17 -17.84
CA MET A 268 7.05 -11.73 -16.77
C MET A 268 6.36 -11.80 -15.40
N ILE A 269 5.11 -11.36 -15.31
CA ILE A 269 4.29 -11.46 -14.09
C ILE A 269 4.06 -12.92 -13.70
N ASP A 270 3.68 -13.80 -14.62
CA ASP A 270 3.47 -15.23 -14.33
C ASP A 270 4.77 -15.91 -13.86
N THR A 271 5.91 -15.54 -14.47
CA THR A 271 7.24 -16.01 -14.04
C THR A 271 7.57 -15.56 -12.62
N ILE A 272 7.34 -14.28 -12.29
CA ILE A 272 7.57 -13.70 -10.96
C ILE A 272 6.62 -14.33 -9.92
N VAL A 273 5.34 -14.51 -10.27
CA VAL A 273 4.31 -15.10 -9.41
C VAL A 273 4.63 -16.55 -9.05
N LYS A 274 5.27 -17.31 -9.95
CA LYS A 274 5.75 -18.67 -9.68
C LYS A 274 7.08 -18.69 -8.92
N PHE A 275 7.97 -17.72 -9.16
CA PHE A 275 9.28 -17.63 -8.52
C PHE A 275 9.20 -17.32 -7.01
N VAL A 276 8.32 -16.40 -6.62
CA VAL A 276 8.19 -15.94 -5.23
C VAL A 276 7.88 -17.08 -4.23
N PRO A 277 6.84 -17.90 -4.41
CA PRO A 277 6.54 -18.98 -3.46
C PRO A 277 7.54 -20.15 -3.54
N LEU A 278 8.23 -20.35 -4.68
CA LEU A 278 9.10 -21.50 -4.91
C LEU A 278 10.53 -21.29 -4.39
N PHE A 279 11.09 -20.09 -4.55
CA PHE A 279 12.49 -19.81 -4.25
C PHE A 279 12.70 -18.68 -3.22
N LEU A 280 11.98 -17.56 -3.36
CA LEU A 280 12.19 -16.40 -2.48
C LEU A 280 11.66 -16.66 -1.06
N ALA A 281 10.45 -17.20 -0.94
CA ALA A 281 9.82 -17.49 0.35
C ALA A 281 10.60 -18.46 1.24
N PRO A 282 11.14 -19.61 0.77
CA PRO A 282 11.95 -20.49 1.62
C PRO A 282 13.30 -19.87 2.01
N LEU A 283 13.92 -19.07 1.13
CA LEU A 283 15.16 -18.36 1.46
C LEU A 283 14.92 -17.32 2.55
N LEU A 284 13.87 -16.51 2.44
CA LEU A 284 13.48 -15.54 3.47
C LEU A 284 13.09 -16.22 4.79
N ALA A 285 12.43 -17.39 4.73
CA ALA A 285 12.11 -18.18 5.92
C ALA A 285 13.38 -18.63 6.67
N LEU A 286 14.40 -19.11 5.95
CA LEU A 286 15.68 -19.52 6.53
C LEU A 286 16.44 -18.32 7.11
N VAL A 287 16.52 -17.20 6.38
CA VAL A 287 17.15 -15.98 6.89
C VAL A 287 16.44 -15.49 8.16
N SER A 288 15.11 -15.52 8.18
CA SER A 288 14.33 -15.18 9.37
C SER A 288 14.65 -16.09 10.56
N THR A 289 14.83 -17.40 10.38
CA THR A 289 15.13 -18.31 11.49
C THR A 289 16.47 -18.00 12.11
N LEU A 290 17.49 -17.78 11.27
CA LEU A 290 18.85 -17.50 11.71
C LEU A 290 18.92 -16.18 12.46
N LEU A 291 18.25 -15.13 11.96
CA LEU A 291 18.24 -13.83 12.62
C LEU A 291 17.55 -13.89 14.00
N ILE A 292 16.41 -14.58 14.12
CA ILE A 292 15.74 -14.75 15.42
C ILE A 292 16.60 -15.59 16.37
N LEU A 293 17.20 -16.67 15.88
CA LEU A 293 18.06 -17.55 16.69
C LEU A 293 19.30 -16.80 17.20
N PHE A 294 19.98 -16.05 16.34
CA PHE A 294 21.15 -15.25 16.72
C PHE A 294 20.79 -14.14 17.71
N ALA A 295 19.68 -13.43 17.49
CA ALA A 295 19.25 -12.39 18.42
C ALA A 295 18.76 -12.95 19.77
N TYR A 296 18.24 -14.19 19.80
CA TYR A 296 17.80 -14.85 21.02
C TYR A 296 18.96 -15.43 21.85
N LEU A 297 19.98 -15.97 21.18
CA LEU A 297 21.16 -16.57 21.82
C LEU A 297 22.28 -15.57 22.15
N ALA A 298 22.29 -14.39 21.52
CA ALA A 298 23.25 -13.34 21.80
C ALA A 298 22.82 -12.47 23.00
N PRO A 299 23.77 -11.99 23.83
CA PRO A 299 25.21 -12.21 23.72
C PRO A 299 25.72 -13.48 24.43
N ASP A 300 24.93 -14.14 25.27
CA ASP A 300 25.41 -15.13 26.25
C ASP A 300 26.06 -16.38 25.64
N VAL A 301 25.47 -16.90 24.57
CA VAL A 301 25.90 -18.17 23.95
C VAL A 301 26.78 -17.92 22.73
N MET A 302 26.47 -16.88 21.95
CA MET A 302 27.17 -16.55 20.70
C MET A 302 27.19 -15.03 20.47
N LEU A 303 28.14 -14.56 19.64
CA LEU A 303 28.24 -13.15 19.23
C LEU A 303 28.37 -12.16 20.41
N GLN A 304 29.08 -12.57 21.47
CA GLN A 304 29.24 -11.86 22.74
C GLN A 304 29.58 -10.37 22.60
N SER A 305 30.35 -9.99 21.56
CA SER A 305 30.79 -8.61 21.35
C SER A 305 30.08 -7.84 20.23
N GLN A 306 29.25 -8.51 19.43
CA GLN A 306 28.72 -7.96 18.18
C GLN A 306 27.21 -7.69 18.22
N VAL A 307 26.45 -8.49 18.96
CA VAL A 307 24.99 -8.42 18.99
C VAL A 307 24.49 -8.37 20.43
N SER A 308 23.62 -7.41 20.71
CA SER A 308 22.92 -7.29 21.99
C SER A 308 21.60 -6.54 21.81
N LEU A 309 20.68 -6.68 22.76
CA LEU A 309 19.45 -5.90 22.79
C LEU A 309 19.69 -4.52 23.41
N ILE A 310 20.42 -4.48 24.52
CA ILE A 310 20.87 -3.26 25.18
C ILE A 310 22.38 -3.30 25.29
N THR A 311 23.00 -2.15 25.06
CA THR A 311 24.40 -1.91 25.40
C THR A 311 24.50 -0.74 26.36
N ILE A 312 25.29 -0.89 27.40
CA ILE A 312 25.75 0.20 28.27
C ILE A 312 27.21 0.42 27.90
N SER A 313 27.55 1.65 27.53
CA SER A 313 28.89 2.05 27.12
C SER A 313 29.34 3.31 27.86
N PRO A 314 30.65 3.55 28.02
CA PRO A 314 31.16 4.77 28.63
C PRO A 314 30.69 6.01 27.86
N GLY A 315 30.33 7.06 28.59
CA GLY A 315 29.84 8.31 28.04
C GLY A 315 30.99 9.25 27.70
N ARG A 316 31.25 9.47 26.41
CA ARG A 316 31.73 10.75 25.87
C ARG A 316 31.73 10.64 24.36
N LEU A 317 30.59 11.01 23.76
CA LEU A 317 30.46 11.80 22.54
C LEU A 317 29.01 11.71 22.03
N VAL A 318 28.40 12.87 21.88
CA VAL A 318 27.45 13.13 20.81
C VAL A 318 28.21 12.85 19.51
N ALA A 319 28.04 11.66 18.93
CA ALA A 319 28.54 11.38 17.60
C ALA A 319 27.64 12.08 16.59
N LEU A 320 28.12 13.20 16.04
CA LEU A 320 27.71 13.65 14.72
C LEU A 320 28.08 12.54 13.70
N PRO A 321 27.31 12.36 12.63
CA PRO A 321 27.57 11.30 11.65
C PRO A 321 28.82 11.68 10.86
N GLY A 322 30.00 11.16 11.24
CA GLY A 322 31.23 11.40 10.50
C GLY A 322 32.54 11.10 11.22
N ASP A 323 32.60 11.14 12.56
CA ASP A 323 33.86 10.94 13.27
C ASP A 323 34.14 9.46 13.60
N ALA A 324 35.31 9.01 13.15
CA ALA A 324 35.84 7.69 13.42
C ALA A 324 36.09 7.51 14.93
N LYS A 325 35.81 6.29 15.39
CA LYS A 325 35.96 5.79 16.76
C LYS A 325 37.32 6.15 17.40
N ASP A 326 37.36 7.23 18.17
CA ASP A 326 38.29 7.30 19.29
C ASP A 326 37.70 6.45 20.43
N SER A 327 38.29 5.28 20.65
CA SER A 327 37.85 4.30 21.63
C SER A 327 38.11 4.81 23.05
N VAL A 328 37.09 5.42 23.65
CA VAL A 328 37.09 5.65 25.10
C VAL A 328 37.04 4.28 25.79
N ASP A 329 38.14 3.90 26.44
CA ASP A 329 38.22 2.67 27.23
C ASP A 329 37.38 2.81 28.51
N GLY A 330 36.37 1.96 28.65
CA GLY A 330 35.51 1.92 29.83
C GLY A 330 34.68 0.64 29.89
N PRO A 331 33.99 0.39 31.02
CA PRO A 331 33.19 -0.82 31.18
C PRO A 331 32.02 -0.83 30.20
N THR A 332 31.85 -1.94 29.49
CA THR A 332 30.71 -2.16 28.60
C THR A 332 29.89 -3.35 29.08
N ILE A 333 28.57 -3.20 29.11
CA ILE A 333 27.65 -4.29 29.43
C ILE A 333 26.69 -4.47 28.27
N ARG A 334 26.59 -5.71 27.79
CA ARG A 334 25.69 -6.12 26.72
C ARG A 334 24.66 -7.06 27.29
N MET A 335 23.39 -6.75 27.12
CA MET A 335 22.27 -7.54 27.63
C MET A 335 21.47 -8.12 26.47
N GLY A 336 21.09 -9.39 26.61
CA GLY A 336 20.24 -10.13 25.68
C GLY A 336 18.96 -10.66 26.33
N MET A 337 18.28 -11.58 25.64
CA MET A 337 17.04 -12.18 26.13
C MET A 337 17.26 -13.22 27.22
N LEU A 338 18.44 -13.87 27.23
CA LEU A 338 18.77 -14.99 28.11
C LEU A 338 19.77 -14.65 29.23
N GLY A 339 20.39 -13.48 29.18
CA GLY A 339 21.45 -13.07 30.10
C GLY A 339 22.21 -11.82 29.63
N SER A 340 23.35 -11.57 30.26
CA SER A 340 24.27 -10.48 29.92
C SER A 340 25.72 -10.94 29.87
N CYS A 341 26.50 -10.21 29.05
CA CYS A 341 27.96 -10.22 29.10
C CYS A 341 28.48 -8.84 29.50
N SER A 342 29.44 -8.81 30.42
CA SER A 342 30.12 -7.60 30.86
C SER A 342 31.61 -7.65 30.50
N GLN A 343 32.18 -6.48 30.22
CA GLN A 343 33.58 -6.31 29.87
C GLN A 343 34.10 -5.07 30.60
N THR A 344 35.16 -5.20 31.40
CA THR A 344 35.67 -4.10 32.25
C THR A 344 36.52 -3.07 31.49
N SER A 345 37.16 -3.49 30.40
CA SER A 345 37.92 -2.64 29.48
C SER A 345 37.94 -3.27 28.08
N ASN A 346 38.24 -2.52 27.01
CA ASN A 346 38.18 -3.06 25.64
C ASN A 346 39.11 -4.26 25.38
N SER A 347 40.15 -4.45 26.18
CA SER A 347 41.08 -5.60 26.12
C SER A 347 40.79 -6.71 27.14
N ALA A 348 39.86 -6.51 28.08
CA ALA A 348 39.49 -7.52 29.08
C ALA A 348 38.62 -8.63 28.46
N ALA A 349 38.67 -9.83 29.07
CA ALA A 349 37.81 -10.94 28.68
C ALA A 349 36.33 -10.65 29.02
N ASN A 350 35.41 -11.11 28.16
CA ASN A 350 33.97 -11.01 28.43
C ASN A 350 33.56 -12.00 29.53
N ILE A 351 32.90 -11.50 30.58
CA ILE A 351 32.29 -12.32 31.63
C ILE A 351 30.81 -12.42 31.30
N CYS A 352 30.32 -13.62 30.98
CA CYS A 352 28.93 -13.86 30.58
C CYS A 352 28.19 -14.69 31.62
N THR A 353 26.92 -14.37 31.83
CA THR A 353 26.02 -15.16 32.68
C THR A 353 25.56 -16.44 31.99
N SER A 354 25.24 -17.48 32.75
CA SER A 354 24.62 -18.69 32.19
C SER A 354 23.23 -18.39 31.63
N PRO A 355 22.88 -18.87 30.41
CA PRO A 355 21.60 -18.57 29.78
C PRO A 355 20.43 -19.10 30.60
N SER A 356 19.45 -18.25 30.88
CA SER A 356 18.25 -18.58 31.65
C SER A 356 17.00 -17.95 31.03
N THR A 357 15.85 -18.61 31.15
CA THR A 357 14.54 -18.04 30.78
C THR A 357 14.06 -16.96 31.76
N SER A 358 14.71 -16.88 32.93
CA SER A 358 14.61 -15.79 33.90
C SER A 358 16.01 -15.20 34.10
N PRO A 359 16.47 -14.34 33.18
CA PRO A 359 17.83 -13.83 33.21
C PRO A 359 18.05 -12.94 34.43
N ILE A 360 19.16 -13.18 35.13
CA ILE A 360 19.71 -12.25 36.12
C ILE A 360 20.88 -11.56 35.43
N TYR A 361 20.76 -10.26 35.22
CA TYR A 361 21.80 -9.48 34.56
C TYR A 361 22.91 -9.12 35.55
N ASP A 362 24.16 -9.43 35.19
CA ASP A 362 25.32 -9.08 36.00
C ASP A 362 25.75 -7.64 35.71
N LEU A 363 25.69 -6.79 36.73
CA LEU A 363 26.05 -5.37 36.68
C LEU A 363 27.38 -5.08 37.38
N SER A 364 28.13 -6.10 37.77
CA SER A 364 29.39 -5.99 38.53
C SER A 364 30.46 -5.12 37.88
N ALA A 365 30.42 -4.97 36.55
CA ALA A 365 31.34 -4.13 35.80
C ALA A 365 31.01 -2.62 35.87
N LEU A 366 29.82 -2.23 36.35
CA LEU A 366 29.47 -0.82 36.52
C LEU A 366 30.06 -0.24 37.83
N PRO A 367 30.37 1.06 37.85
CA PRO A 367 30.83 1.72 39.06
C PRO A 367 29.74 1.71 40.15
N SER A 368 30.15 1.70 41.42
CA SER A 368 29.26 1.54 42.58
C SER A 368 28.19 2.64 42.75
N ASN A 369 28.33 3.77 42.05
CA ASN A 369 27.36 4.87 41.99
C ASN A 369 26.34 4.72 40.84
N ALA A 370 26.37 3.62 40.07
CA ALA A 370 25.41 3.37 39.01
C ALA A 370 24.04 2.94 39.55
N PRO A 371 22.94 3.43 38.95
CA PRO A 371 21.61 3.02 39.36
C PRO A 371 21.38 1.55 38.99
N SER A 372 20.72 0.81 39.87
CA SER A 372 20.38 -0.59 39.63
C SER A 372 19.36 -0.71 38.49
N PHE A 373 19.64 -1.56 37.50
CA PHE A 373 18.69 -1.94 36.45
C PHE A 373 17.68 -2.94 37.03
N MET A 374 16.73 -2.44 37.83
CA MET A 374 15.87 -3.32 38.64
C MET A 374 14.75 -3.94 37.81
N GLN A 375 14.81 -5.27 37.80
CA GLN A 375 13.90 -6.26 37.21
C GLN A 375 14.17 -6.46 35.73
N GLY A 376 14.44 -7.69 35.29
CA GLY A 376 14.37 -8.05 33.88
C GLY A 376 12.91 -8.04 33.40
N PRO A 377 12.65 -8.29 32.10
CA PRO A 377 11.27 -8.48 31.64
C PRO A 377 10.59 -9.58 32.47
N THR A 378 9.26 -9.50 32.62
CA THR A 378 8.47 -10.53 33.33
C THR A 378 8.92 -11.92 32.89
N ALA A 379 9.22 -12.82 33.84
CA ALA A 379 9.90 -14.12 33.66
C ALA A 379 9.34 -15.07 32.59
N THR A 380 8.28 -14.69 31.88
CA THR A 380 7.63 -15.46 30.84
C THR A 380 8.02 -15.02 29.42
N THR A 381 8.54 -13.81 29.18
CA THR A 381 8.74 -13.33 27.79
C THR A 381 9.84 -14.09 27.02
N PRO A 382 11.01 -14.44 27.60
CA PRO A 382 12.00 -15.26 26.88
C PRO A 382 11.48 -16.67 26.60
N ALA A 383 10.71 -17.23 27.55
CA ALA A 383 10.06 -18.54 27.38
C ALA A 383 9.05 -18.54 26.21
N TRP A 384 8.25 -17.48 26.05
CA TRP A 384 7.33 -17.36 24.93
C TRP A 384 8.03 -17.21 23.57
N VAL A 385 9.22 -16.60 23.53
CA VAL A 385 10.05 -16.58 22.31
C VAL A 385 10.59 -17.97 21.98
N ALA A 386 11.04 -18.75 22.97
CA ALA A 386 11.42 -20.15 22.76
C ALA A 386 10.25 -20.99 22.22
N VAL A 387 9.05 -20.83 22.78
CA VAL A 387 7.82 -21.50 22.30
C VAL A 387 7.52 -21.10 20.85
N SER A 388 7.63 -19.81 20.52
CA SER A 388 7.46 -19.32 19.14
C SER A 388 8.46 -19.96 18.17
N LEU A 389 9.74 -20.10 18.56
CA LEU A 389 10.78 -20.75 17.77
C LEU A 389 10.51 -22.23 17.51
N VAL A 390 9.95 -22.96 18.48
CA VAL A 390 9.56 -24.36 18.30
C VAL A 390 8.44 -24.48 17.26
N PHE A 391 7.38 -23.67 17.38
CA PHE A 391 6.30 -23.65 16.38
C PHE A 391 6.80 -23.18 15.01
N TRP A 392 7.77 -22.26 14.97
CA TRP A 392 8.39 -21.80 13.73
C TRP A 392 9.20 -22.90 13.04
N GLY A 393 9.97 -23.67 13.80
CA GLY A 393 10.71 -24.83 13.27
C GLY A 393 9.78 -25.89 12.68
N LEU A 394 8.68 -26.20 13.38
CA LEU A 394 7.65 -27.12 12.87
C LEU A 394 6.99 -26.59 11.58
N PHE A 395 6.68 -25.30 11.53
CA PHE A 395 6.16 -24.65 10.33
C PHE A 395 7.14 -24.79 9.15
N LEU A 396 8.43 -24.51 9.37
CA LEU A 396 9.44 -24.57 8.32
C LEU A 396 9.59 -25.99 7.77
N ILE A 397 9.62 -27.00 8.64
CA ILE A 397 9.69 -28.42 8.22
C ILE A 397 8.50 -28.76 7.31
N ILE A 398 7.28 -28.43 7.73
CA ILE A 398 6.07 -28.71 6.94
C ILE A 398 6.06 -27.91 5.63
N TYR A 399 6.52 -26.66 5.66
CA TYR A 399 6.62 -25.79 4.50
C TYR A 399 7.60 -26.33 3.45
N LEU A 400 8.79 -26.76 3.88
CA LEU A 400 9.78 -27.38 2.99
C LEU A 400 9.28 -28.70 2.41
N LEU A 401 8.67 -29.57 3.24
CA LEU A 401 8.07 -30.82 2.75
C LEU A 401 6.99 -30.55 1.69
N SER A 402 6.21 -29.47 1.85
CA SER A 402 5.19 -29.07 0.89
C SER A 402 5.76 -28.59 -0.44
N LEU A 403 6.99 -28.06 -0.48
CA LEU A 403 7.65 -27.63 -1.72
C LEU A 403 8.22 -28.82 -2.50
N PHE A 404 8.75 -29.82 -1.79
CA PHE A 404 9.35 -31.00 -2.39
C PHE A 404 8.39 -32.18 -2.57
N HIS A 405 7.08 -31.96 -2.46
CA HIS A 405 6.07 -33.03 -2.56
C HIS A 405 6.18 -33.86 -3.86
N HIS A 406 6.69 -33.27 -4.95
CA HIS A 406 6.90 -33.94 -6.23
C HIS A 406 8.12 -34.89 -6.25
N ARG A 407 9.10 -34.68 -5.36
CA ARG A 407 10.27 -35.57 -5.20
C ARG A 407 10.07 -36.62 -4.12
N LEU A 408 9.02 -36.50 -3.31
CA LEU A 408 8.69 -37.42 -2.23
C LEU A 408 7.78 -38.53 -2.79
N GLY A 409 7.99 -39.77 -2.33
CA GLY A 409 7.26 -40.94 -2.84
C GLY A 409 5.72 -40.80 -2.80
N PRO A 410 4.98 -41.57 -3.62
CA PRO A 410 3.55 -41.36 -3.89
C PRO A 410 2.66 -41.37 -2.64
N LYS A 411 3.02 -42.18 -1.63
CA LYS A 411 2.32 -42.23 -0.34
C LYS A 411 2.45 -40.94 0.47
N LEU A 412 3.64 -40.32 0.46
CA LEU A 412 3.94 -39.12 1.24
C LEU A 412 3.38 -37.86 0.54
N SER A 413 3.47 -37.82 -0.78
CA SER A 413 2.90 -36.74 -1.61
C SER A 413 1.37 -36.65 -1.45
N GLY A 414 0.67 -37.79 -1.44
CA GLY A 414 -0.78 -37.85 -1.21
C GLY A 414 -1.20 -37.52 0.23
N TRP A 415 -0.32 -37.68 1.21
CA TRP A 415 -0.58 -37.25 2.59
C TRP A 415 -0.40 -35.74 2.75
N LEU A 416 0.64 -35.17 2.15
CA LEU A 416 0.95 -33.74 2.21
C LEU A 416 -0.04 -32.85 1.44
N SER A 417 -0.67 -33.38 0.40
CA SER A 417 -1.69 -32.66 -0.38
C SER A 417 -3.05 -32.55 0.32
N LYS A 418 -3.23 -33.21 1.47
CA LYS A 418 -4.50 -33.15 2.22
C LYS A 418 -4.75 -31.73 2.73
N PRO A 419 -5.99 -31.21 2.61
CA PRO A 419 -6.35 -29.86 3.06
C PRO A 419 -6.19 -29.67 4.57
N ILE A 420 -6.20 -30.76 5.35
CA ILE A 420 -5.89 -30.76 6.77
C ILE A 420 -4.44 -30.40 7.05
N VAL A 421 -3.50 -30.89 6.24
CA VAL A 421 -2.06 -30.65 6.45
C VAL A 421 -1.72 -29.20 6.11
N THR A 422 -2.24 -28.69 4.99
CA THR A 422 -2.06 -27.27 4.61
C THR A 422 -2.70 -26.31 5.62
N ARG A 423 -3.88 -26.65 6.15
CA ARG A 423 -4.52 -25.90 7.24
C ARG A 423 -3.72 -25.93 8.53
N SER A 424 -3.18 -27.08 8.91
CA SER A 424 -2.32 -27.19 10.10
C SER A 424 -1.06 -26.33 9.96
N ALA A 425 -0.41 -26.34 8.80
CA ALA A 425 0.77 -25.52 8.51
C ALA A 425 0.47 -24.01 8.58
N ALA A 426 -0.68 -23.59 8.03
CA ALA A 426 -1.11 -22.20 8.10
C ALA A 426 -1.30 -21.72 9.54
N TRP A 427 -1.95 -22.54 10.37
CA TRP A 427 -2.20 -22.22 11.77
C TRP A 427 -0.93 -22.26 12.63
N THR A 428 -0.03 -23.23 12.42
CA THR A 428 1.24 -23.29 13.17
C THR A 428 2.14 -22.10 12.85
N GLY A 429 2.25 -21.72 11.57
CA GLY A 429 3.00 -20.53 11.15
C GLY A 429 2.40 -19.23 11.68
N PHE A 430 1.08 -19.05 11.55
CA PHE A 430 0.38 -17.87 12.07
C PHE A 430 0.50 -17.74 13.60
N LEU A 431 0.30 -18.83 14.34
CA LEU A 431 0.39 -18.83 15.80
C LEU A 431 1.82 -18.52 16.27
N SER A 432 2.84 -19.13 15.64
CA SER A 432 4.24 -18.82 15.91
C SER A 432 4.55 -17.34 15.72
N TYR A 433 4.10 -16.77 14.60
CA TYR A 433 4.33 -15.37 14.25
C TYR A 433 3.69 -14.40 15.24
N VAL A 434 2.43 -14.64 15.60
CA VAL A 434 1.70 -13.77 16.54
C VAL A 434 2.33 -13.85 17.94
N ILE A 435 2.64 -15.05 18.44
CA ILE A 435 3.31 -15.23 19.73
C ILE A 435 4.70 -14.55 19.73
N GLY A 436 5.47 -14.74 18.67
CA GLY A 436 6.81 -14.16 18.54
C GLY A 436 6.79 -12.63 18.47
N LEU A 437 5.97 -12.07 17.59
CA LEU A 437 5.87 -10.62 17.40
C LEU A 437 5.33 -9.91 18.65
N THR A 438 4.36 -10.52 19.34
CA THR A 438 3.83 -9.96 20.60
C THR A 438 4.89 -9.98 21.70
N ALA A 439 5.61 -11.09 21.87
CA ALA A 439 6.73 -11.16 22.81
C ALA A 439 7.84 -10.15 22.48
N PHE A 440 8.16 -9.96 21.20
CA PHE A 440 9.10 -8.94 20.74
C PHE A 440 8.66 -7.52 21.10
N LEU A 441 7.41 -7.15 20.81
CA LEU A 441 6.89 -5.80 21.08
C LEU A 441 6.88 -5.50 22.58
N ILE A 442 6.47 -6.47 23.40
CA ILE A 442 6.50 -6.34 24.86
C ILE A 442 7.94 -6.09 25.33
N ASN A 443 8.90 -6.88 24.87
CA ASN A 443 10.31 -6.69 25.20
C ASN A 443 10.82 -5.32 24.72
N ARG A 444 10.47 -4.88 23.51
CA ARG A 444 10.92 -3.59 22.95
C ARG A 444 10.41 -2.39 23.75
N VAL A 445 9.16 -2.44 24.22
CA VAL A 445 8.59 -1.40 25.09
C VAL A 445 9.26 -1.44 26.46
N TRP A 446 9.38 -2.62 27.04
CA TRP A 446 9.95 -2.81 28.36
C TRP A 446 11.41 -2.35 28.44
N PHE A 447 12.27 -2.86 27.56
CA PHE A 447 13.68 -2.46 27.47
C PHE A 447 13.84 -0.98 27.09
N GLY A 448 12.97 -0.44 26.24
CA GLY A 448 12.98 0.99 25.91
C GLY A 448 12.71 1.88 27.13
N ASN A 449 11.72 1.51 27.95
CA ASN A 449 11.43 2.22 29.19
C ASN A 449 12.58 2.08 30.20
N ALA A 450 13.18 0.89 30.29
CA ALA A 450 14.31 0.64 31.19
C ALA A 450 15.56 1.47 30.82
N VAL A 451 15.90 1.57 29.52
CA VAL A 451 16.98 2.44 29.02
C VAL A 451 16.69 3.91 29.31
N ASN A 452 15.46 4.37 29.06
CA ASN A 452 15.08 5.76 29.33
C ASN A 452 15.16 6.09 30.82
N ASN A 453 14.65 5.21 31.69
CA ASN A 453 14.70 5.41 33.15
C ASN A 453 16.14 5.43 33.67
N PHE A 454 17.00 4.54 33.17
CA PHE A 454 18.42 4.50 33.53
C PHE A 454 19.13 5.81 33.17
N ASN A 455 18.95 6.30 31.93
CA ASN A 455 19.56 7.55 31.48
C ASN A 455 19.01 8.77 32.22
N ILE A 456 17.70 8.80 32.54
CA ILE A 456 17.09 9.89 33.33
C ILE A 456 17.63 9.91 34.76
N GLN A 457 17.81 8.74 35.40
CA GLN A 457 18.37 8.66 36.75
C GLN A 457 19.82 9.16 36.79
N ILE A 458 20.62 8.82 35.79
CA ILE A 458 21.99 9.37 35.65
C ILE A 458 21.95 10.89 35.48
N ALA A 459 21.07 11.40 34.61
CA ALA A 459 20.91 12.83 34.41
C ALA A 459 20.48 13.58 35.69
N GLN A 460 19.66 12.95 36.56
CA GLN A 460 19.26 13.52 37.85
C GLN A 460 20.40 13.58 38.89
N MET A 461 21.39 12.69 38.79
CA MET A 461 22.54 12.68 39.69
C MET A 461 23.58 13.77 39.37
N GLY A 462 23.46 14.44 38.22
CA GLY A 462 24.33 15.56 37.83
C GLY A 462 25.81 15.18 37.86
N SER A 463 26.64 16.02 38.48
CA SER A 463 28.09 15.80 38.60
C SER A 463 28.51 14.57 39.44
N ASN A 464 27.58 13.96 40.18
CA ASN A 464 27.86 12.79 41.01
C ASN A 464 27.50 11.45 40.31
N GLY A 465 26.87 11.53 39.13
CA GLY A 465 26.48 10.37 38.33
C GLY A 465 27.67 9.74 37.59
N PRO A 466 27.64 8.42 37.31
CA PRO A 466 28.67 7.78 36.50
C PRO A 466 28.57 8.18 35.02
N ASP A 467 29.71 8.28 34.35
CA ASP A 467 29.81 8.65 32.93
C ASP A 467 29.56 7.43 32.02
N VAL A 468 28.32 6.94 32.02
CA VAL A 468 27.85 5.79 31.22
C VAL A 468 26.50 6.11 30.60
N GLN A 469 26.25 5.56 29.41
CA GLN A 469 24.98 5.71 28.71
C GLN A 469 24.45 4.34 28.28
N ALA A 470 23.18 4.08 28.56
CA ALA A 470 22.47 2.92 28.04
C ALA A 470 21.82 3.26 26.69
N ASN A 471 21.98 2.37 25.72
CA ASN A 471 21.41 2.50 24.39
C ASN A 471 20.76 1.19 23.94
N ILE A 472 19.71 1.33 23.13
CA ILE A 472 19.12 0.20 22.40
C ILE A 472 20.08 -0.17 21.26
N SER A 473 20.40 -1.46 21.14
CA SER A 473 21.39 -1.97 20.20
C SER A 473 20.75 -2.68 18.99
N ASN A 474 21.60 -3.11 18.06
CA ASN A 474 21.28 -3.77 16.78
C ASN A 474 20.44 -5.06 16.90
N GLY A 475 20.37 -5.70 18.07
CA GLY A 475 19.57 -6.91 18.26
C GLY A 475 18.07 -6.70 17.99
N PHE A 476 17.52 -5.53 18.34
CA PHE A 476 16.12 -5.22 18.03
C PHE A 476 15.86 -5.01 16.55
N THR A 477 16.81 -4.39 15.83
CA THR A 477 16.71 -4.22 14.38
C THR A 477 16.79 -5.56 13.66
N MET A 478 17.65 -6.48 14.14
CA MET A 478 17.73 -7.85 13.59
C MET A 478 16.40 -8.60 13.78
N LEU A 479 15.79 -8.53 14.96
CA LEU A 479 14.49 -9.16 15.23
C LEU A 479 13.37 -8.55 14.38
N TRP A 480 13.32 -7.24 14.21
CA TRP A 480 12.31 -6.57 13.38
C TRP A 480 12.39 -7.01 11.91
N VAL A 481 13.60 -7.02 11.35
CA VAL A 481 13.86 -7.51 9.98
C VAL A 481 13.50 -8.98 9.85
N ALA A 482 13.82 -9.80 10.86
CA ALA A 482 13.49 -11.21 10.85
C ALA A 482 11.97 -11.44 10.79
N TYR A 483 11.17 -10.78 11.64
CA TYR A 483 9.71 -10.90 11.58
C TYR A 483 9.13 -10.31 10.27
N ALA A 484 9.76 -9.31 9.65
CA ALA A 484 9.33 -8.84 8.33
C ALA A 484 9.53 -9.94 7.26
N PHE A 485 10.68 -10.62 7.26
CA PHE A 485 10.96 -11.72 6.33
C PHE A 485 10.12 -12.96 6.61
N GLY A 486 9.86 -13.27 7.89
CA GLY A 486 9.00 -14.39 8.29
C GLY A 486 7.53 -14.22 7.88
N ALA A 487 7.04 -13.01 7.68
CA ALA A 487 5.65 -12.80 7.24
C ALA A 487 5.39 -13.36 5.82
N VAL A 488 6.38 -13.28 4.92
CA VAL A 488 6.26 -13.68 3.51
C VAL A 488 5.86 -15.15 3.32
N PRO A 489 6.57 -16.16 3.89
CA PRO A 489 6.19 -17.57 3.73
C PRO A 489 4.81 -17.89 4.36
N ILE A 490 4.42 -17.21 5.45
CA ILE A 490 3.09 -17.40 6.06
C ILE A 490 1.99 -16.92 5.12
N VAL A 491 2.15 -15.74 4.53
CA VAL A 491 1.19 -15.20 3.56
C VAL A 491 1.07 -16.14 2.35
N CYS A 492 2.18 -16.69 1.85
CA CYS A 492 2.16 -17.68 0.77
C CYS A 492 1.31 -18.92 1.12
N VAL A 493 1.41 -19.45 2.34
CA VAL A 493 0.60 -20.59 2.80
C VAL A 493 -0.87 -20.22 2.98
N LEU A 494 -1.16 -19.02 3.50
CA LEU A 494 -2.53 -18.53 3.64
C LEU A 494 -3.22 -18.31 2.28
N MET A 495 -2.49 -17.79 1.28
CA MET A 495 -2.98 -17.66 -0.09
C MET A 495 -3.28 -19.03 -0.72
N LYS A 496 -2.41 -20.01 -0.51
CA LYS A 496 -2.66 -21.41 -0.95
C LYS A 496 -3.93 -21.98 -0.31
N LEU A 497 -4.16 -21.71 0.97
CA LEU A 497 -5.38 -22.16 1.69
C LEU A 497 -6.64 -21.46 1.17
N HIS A 498 -6.57 -20.16 0.89
CA HIS A 498 -7.70 -19.40 0.33
C HIS A 498 -8.12 -19.96 -1.04
N ASN A 499 -7.14 -20.19 -1.92
CA ASN A 499 -7.40 -20.74 -3.26
C ASN A 499 -7.92 -22.18 -3.21
N ALA A 500 -7.49 -22.99 -2.24
CA ALA A 500 -8.00 -24.36 -2.05
C ALA A 500 -9.47 -24.40 -1.58
N ASN A 501 -9.97 -23.33 -0.97
CA ASN A 501 -11.36 -23.23 -0.50
C ASN A 501 -12.29 -22.51 -1.50
N ALA A 502 -11.75 -22.01 -2.63
CA ALA A 502 -12.57 -21.39 -3.66
C ALA A 502 -13.38 -22.45 -4.43
N PRO A 503 -14.68 -22.23 -4.69
CA PRO A 503 -15.46 -23.13 -5.53
C PRO A 503 -14.84 -23.19 -6.94
N PRO A 504 -14.84 -24.36 -7.60
CA PRO A 504 -14.26 -24.49 -8.93
C PRO A 504 -14.94 -23.52 -9.90
N ALA A 505 -14.13 -22.66 -10.54
CA ALA A 505 -14.58 -21.73 -11.56
C ALA A 505 -15.10 -22.55 -12.75
N GLY A 506 -16.42 -22.65 -12.89
CA GLY A 506 -17.06 -23.50 -13.89
C GLY A 506 -18.53 -23.85 -13.65
N LYS A 507 -19.15 -23.35 -12.57
CA LYS A 507 -20.61 -23.38 -12.39
C LYS A 507 -21.10 -22.05 -11.83
N ALA A 508 -21.24 -21.05 -12.70
CA ALA A 508 -22.09 -19.88 -12.51
C ALA A 508 -22.61 -19.46 -13.89
#